data_AF-A0A2M7QCT2-F1
#
_entry.id   AF-A0A2M7QCT2-F1
#
_cell.length_a   1.000
_cell.length_b   1.000
_cell.length_c   1.000
_cell.angle_alpha   90.00
_cell.angle_beta   90.00
_cell.angle_gamma   90.00
#
_symmetry.space_group_name_H-M   'P 1'
#
loop_
_entity.id
_entity.type
_entity.pdbx_description
1 polymer ?
#
loop_
_entity_poly.entity_id
_entity_poly.type
_entity_poly.pdbx_seq_one_letter_code
_entity_poly.pdbx_strand_id
1 'polypeptide(L)'
;MGKKTFSVDTMRREINLSLKNSTKSYSTPDVRRGLMDALEYVLHQSGNYKGFRYLLLDEVPAGELPGIVVHGTIEDTPYEVRFAEGTVDRTRVEYF
;
A
#
# COMPACT_ATOMS: atom_id res chain seq x y z
N MET A 1 9.49 6.43 -34.62
CA MET A 1 9.93 6.35 -33.20
C MET A 1 9.14 5.21 -32.55
N GLY A 2 9.80 4.11 -32.16
CA GLY A 2 9.11 2.96 -31.57
C GLY A 2 8.50 3.32 -30.21
N LYS A 3 7.30 2.81 -29.90
CA LYS A 3 6.70 2.97 -28.57
C LYS A 3 7.60 2.27 -27.55
N LYS A 4 8.11 3.00 -26.56
CA LYS A 4 8.82 2.42 -25.42
C LYS A 4 7.78 1.85 -24.46
N THR A 5 7.88 0.55 -24.16
CA THR A 5 7.05 -0.11 -23.14
C THR A 5 7.83 -0.20 -21.84
N PHE A 6 7.13 -0.09 -20.71
CA PHE A 6 7.68 -0.26 -19.38
C PHE A 6 6.90 -1.34 -18.63
N SER A 7 7.60 -2.17 -17.85
CA SER A 7 6.94 -3.24 -17.09
C SER A 7 6.14 -2.66 -15.92
N VAL A 8 4.89 -3.10 -15.79
CA VAL A 8 4.02 -2.76 -14.66
C VAL A 8 4.62 -3.27 -13.34
N ASP A 9 5.26 -4.44 -13.34
CA ASP A 9 5.92 -5.00 -12.15
C ASP A 9 7.08 -4.13 -11.68
N THR A 10 7.85 -3.58 -12.63
CA THR A 10 8.92 -2.64 -12.30
C THR A 10 8.33 -1.37 -11.69
N MET A 11 7.24 -0.83 -12.25
CA MET A 11 6.57 0.37 -11.71
C MET A 11 6.07 0.14 -10.28
N ARG A 12 5.40 -0.98 -10.06
CA ARG A 12 4.90 -1.40 -8.75
C ARG A 12 6.02 -1.45 -7.72
N ARG A 13 7.14 -2.09 -8.07
CA ARG A 13 8.30 -2.22 -7.19
C ARG A 13 8.89 -0.86 -6.79
N GLU A 14 9.09 0.04 -7.76
CA GLU A 14 9.66 1.37 -7.50
C GLU A 14 8.74 2.24 -6.63
N ILE A 15 7.42 2.17 -6.86
CA ILE A 15 6.44 2.90 -6.06
C ILE A 15 6.39 2.35 -4.64
N ASN A 16 6.35 1.02 -4.46
CA ASN A 16 6.41 0.40 -3.13
C ASN A 16 7.69 0.77 -2.37
N LEU A 17 8.85 0.85 -3.05
CA LEU A 17 10.10 1.33 -2.45
C LEU A 17 10.01 2.81 -2.03
N SER A 18 9.42 3.66 -2.86
CA SER A 18 9.24 5.08 -2.59
C SER A 18 8.27 5.32 -1.42
N LEU A 19 7.19 4.53 -1.36
CA LEU A 19 6.28 4.50 -0.22
C LEU A 19 6.99 3.98 1.04
N LYS A 20 7.80 2.93 0.96
CA LYS A 20 8.56 2.44 2.13
C LYS A 20 9.48 3.51 2.71
N ASN A 21 10.15 4.28 1.87
CA ASN A 21 11.14 5.27 2.29
C ASN A 21 10.52 6.62 2.73
N SER A 22 9.26 6.87 2.41
CA SER A 22 8.56 8.13 2.75
C SER A 22 7.95 8.15 4.15
N THR A 23 8.19 7.16 5.01
CA THR A 23 7.62 7.11 6.37
C THR A 23 8.24 8.10 7.37
N LYS A 24 9.35 8.78 7.02
CA LYS A 24 10.13 9.60 7.96
C LYS A 24 9.99 11.13 7.81
N SER A 25 9.18 11.63 6.88
CA SER A 25 9.04 13.09 6.64
C SER A 25 7.58 13.53 6.74
N TYR A 26 7.30 14.73 7.27
CA TYR A 26 5.95 15.28 7.42
C TYR A 26 5.32 15.78 6.11
N SER A 27 6.12 16.00 5.06
CA SER A 27 5.68 16.42 3.71
C SER A 27 5.19 15.28 2.82
N THR A 28 4.90 14.12 3.40
CA THR A 28 4.72 12.84 2.72
C THR A 28 3.28 12.38 2.47
N PRO A 29 2.21 12.86 3.17
CA PRO A 29 0.88 12.32 2.92
C PRO A 29 0.39 12.51 1.49
N ASP A 30 0.50 13.72 0.95
CA ASP A 30 0.03 14.03 -0.41
C ASP A 30 0.90 13.37 -1.48
N VAL A 31 2.21 13.29 -1.25
CA VAL A 31 3.14 12.60 -2.16
C VAL A 31 2.84 11.10 -2.19
N ARG A 32 2.61 10.49 -1.03
CA ARG A 32 2.21 9.08 -0.94
C ARG A 32 0.90 8.85 -1.66
N ARG A 33 -0.09 9.71 -1.44
CA ARG A 33 -1.40 9.62 -2.10
C ARG A 33 -1.29 9.77 -3.61
N GLY A 34 -0.51 10.74 -4.11
CA GLY A 34 -0.27 10.89 -5.54
C GLY A 34 0.41 9.67 -6.18
N LEU A 35 1.38 9.06 -5.48
CA LEU A 35 2.03 7.81 -5.93
C LEU A 35 1.05 6.63 -5.95
N MET A 36 0.18 6.56 -4.94
CA MET A 36 -0.86 5.56 -4.81
C MET A 36 -1.89 5.66 -5.95
N ASP A 37 -2.45 6.86 -6.17
CA ASP A 37 -3.44 7.13 -7.20
C ASP A 37 -2.87 6.87 -8.61
N ALA A 38 -1.60 7.25 -8.84
CA ALA A 38 -0.94 7.02 -10.12
C ALA A 38 -0.72 5.53 -10.42
N LEU A 39 -0.28 4.74 -9.43
CA LEU A 39 -0.12 3.30 -9.59
C LEU A 39 -1.46 2.61 -9.84
N GLU A 40 -2.47 2.95 -9.05
CA GLU A 40 -3.82 2.42 -9.18
C GLU A 40 -4.38 2.69 -10.59
N TYR A 41 -4.25 3.92 -11.09
CA TYR A 41 -4.67 4.27 -12.44
C TYR A 41 -3.99 3.38 -13.50
N VAL A 42 -2.67 3.20 -13.42
CA VAL A 42 -1.93 2.36 -14.37
C VAL A 42 -2.33 0.89 -14.27
N LEU A 43 -2.53 0.36 -13.06
CA LEU A 43 -2.97 -1.00 -12.85
C LEU A 43 -4.37 -1.23 -13.45
N HIS A 44 -5.29 -0.28 -13.27
CA HIS A 44 -6.62 -0.34 -13.89
C HIS A 44 -6.54 -0.29 -15.42
N GLN A 45 -5.80 0.66 -15.98
CA GLN A 45 -5.67 0.82 -17.43
C GLN A 45 -4.98 -0.37 -18.10
N SER A 46 -4.08 -1.05 -17.39
CA SER A 46 -3.37 -2.22 -17.91
C SER A 46 -4.08 -3.56 -17.64
N GLY A 47 -5.22 -3.55 -16.94
CA GLY A 47 -5.93 -4.78 -16.55
C GLY A 47 -5.21 -5.61 -15.48
N ASN A 48 -4.21 -5.03 -14.79
CA ASN A 48 -3.43 -5.68 -13.75
C ASN A 48 -3.89 -5.32 -12.33
N TYR A 49 -4.98 -4.56 -12.19
CA TYR A 49 -5.50 -4.17 -10.89
C TYR A 49 -6.14 -5.37 -10.18
N LYS A 50 -5.59 -5.73 -9.03
CA LYS A 50 -6.08 -6.81 -8.16
C LYS A 50 -6.68 -6.30 -6.85
N GLY A 51 -6.89 -4.99 -6.72
CA GLY A 51 -7.26 -4.36 -5.47
C GLY A 51 -6.07 -4.17 -4.53
N PHE A 52 -6.36 -3.55 -3.39
CA PHE A 52 -5.40 -3.34 -2.31
C PHE A 52 -5.54 -4.42 -1.25
N ARG A 53 -4.43 -4.79 -0.62
CA ARG A 53 -4.46 -5.53 0.66
C ARG A 53 -3.75 -4.72 1.74
N TYR A 54 -4.25 -4.84 2.96
CA TYR A 54 -3.58 -4.28 4.12
C TYR A 54 -2.45 -5.20 4.56
N LEU A 55 -1.33 -4.60 4.95
CA LEU A 55 -0.22 -5.35 5.54
C LEU A 55 -0.64 -5.99 6.85
N LEU A 56 -0.12 -7.17 7.14
CA LEU A 56 -0.23 -7.84 8.44
C LEU A 56 0.84 -7.34 9.40
N LEU A 57 0.69 -7.66 10.69
CA LEU A 57 1.61 -7.22 11.74
C LEU A 57 3.05 -7.75 11.56
N ASP A 58 3.19 -8.95 10.99
CA ASP A 58 4.47 -9.59 10.68
C ASP A 58 5.14 -9.05 9.40
N GLU A 59 4.39 -8.27 8.60
CA GLU A 59 4.88 -7.67 7.35
C GLU A 59 5.33 -6.22 7.53
N VAL A 60 5.16 -5.66 8.74
CA VAL A 60 5.68 -4.35 9.11
C VAL A 60 6.92 -4.45 10.00
N PRO A 61 7.85 -3.48 9.93
CA PRO A 61 9.00 -3.44 10.84
C PRO A 61 8.59 -3.40 12.32
N ALA A 62 9.43 -3.97 13.19
CA ALA A 62 9.19 -3.95 14.64
C ALA A 62 8.99 -2.51 15.17
N GLY A 63 7.94 -2.30 15.96
CA GLY A 63 7.57 -0.99 16.51
C GLY A 63 6.67 -0.15 15.60
N GLU A 64 6.34 -0.65 14.40
CA GLU A 64 5.40 -0.02 13.49
C GLU A 64 4.07 -0.77 13.47
N LEU A 65 2.97 -0.07 13.21
CA LEU A 65 1.65 -0.68 13.06
C LEU A 65 1.35 -0.92 11.57
N PRO A 66 0.72 -2.03 11.19
CA PRO A 66 0.13 -2.20 9.85
C PRO A 66 -1.04 -1.23 9.61
N GLY A 67 -1.46 -1.18 8.33
CA GLY A 67 -2.69 -0.50 7.91
C GLY A 67 -3.92 -0.91 8.74
N ILE A 68 -3.94 -2.18 9.16
CA ILE A 68 -4.88 -2.79 10.12
C ILE A 68 -4.11 -3.83 10.95
N VAL A 69 -4.14 -3.72 12.28
CA VAL A 69 -3.56 -4.70 13.20
C VAL A 69 -4.54 -5.86 13.34
N VAL A 70 -4.26 -6.92 12.58
CA VAL A 70 -4.94 -8.20 12.73
C VAL A 70 -3.96 -9.22 13.31
N HIS A 71 -4.37 -9.92 14.37
CA HIS A 71 -3.72 -11.17 14.79
C HIS A 71 -4.37 -12.34 14.04
N GLY A 72 -3.90 -12.63 12.83
CA GLY A 72 -4.47 -13.66 11.95
C GLY A 72 -4.74 -13.16 10.53
N THR A 73 -5.73 -13.75 9.86
CA THR A 73 -6.24 -13.37 8.53
C THR A 73 -7.22 -12.21 8.63
N ILE A 74 -7.14 -11.27 7.68
CA ILE A 74 -8.10 -10.16 7.59
C ILE A 74 -9.51 -10.68 7.39
N GLU A 75 -9.68 -11.78 6.63
CA GLU A 75 -10.98 -12.39 6.36
C GLU A 75 -11.73 -12.76 7.64
N ASP A 76 -11.02 -13.20 8.68
CA ASP A 76 -11.60 -13.69 9.94
C ASP A 76 -11.83 -12.58 10.98
N THR A 77 -11.42 -11.34 10.68
CA THR A 77 -11.61 -10.21 11.59
C THR A 77 -12.94 -9.51 11.33
N PRO A 78 -13.80 -9.28 12.35
CA PRO A 78 -15.03 -8.51 12.15
C PRO A 78 -14.73 -7.07 11.72
N TYR A 79 -15.51 -6.54 10.78
CA TYR A 79 -15.28 -5.22 10.14
C TYR A 79 -15.09 -4.09 11.17
N GLU A 80 -15.82 -4.12 12.27
CA GLU A 80 -15.80 -3.05 13.29
C GLU A 80 -14.51 -3.00 14.10
N VAL A 81 -13.78 -4.12 14.15
CA VAL A 81 -12.51 -4.23 14.87
C VAL A 81 -11.33 -3.93 13.93
N ARG A 82 -11.52 -4.08 12.62
CA ARG A 82 -10.50 -3.81 11.59
C ARG A 82 -10.05 -2.35 11.55
N PHE A 83 -10.88 -1.41 12.03
CA PHE A 83 -10.56 0.02 12.01
C PHE A 83 -10.61 0.66 13.39
N ALA A 84 -10.61 -0.15 14.45
CA ALA A 84 -10.67 0.34 15.82
C ALA A 84 -9.48 1.26 16.13
N GLU A 85 -9.74 2.31 16.90
CA GLU A 85 -8.71 3.30 17.28
C GLU A 85 -7.53 2.62 18.00
N GLY A 86 -6.31 2.98 17.62
CA GLY A 86 -5.08 2.38 18.18
C GLY A 86 -4.60 1.09 17.50
N THR A 87 -5.33 0.60 16.49
CA THR A 87 -4.98 -0.64 15.75
C THR A 87 -4.70 -0.39 14.26
N VAL A 88 -4.59 0.86 13.81
CA VAL A 88 -4.49 1.19 12.38
C VAL A 88 -3.46 2.30 12.11
N ASP A 89 -2.40 1.99 11.36
CA ASP A 89 -1.62 3.01 10.66
C ASP A 89 -2.30 3.33 9.33
N ARG A 90 -3.16 4.36 9.34
CA ARG A 90 -3.95 4.78 8.17
C ARG A 90 -3.12 5.19 6.95
N THR A 91 -1.79 5.22 7.05
CA THR A 91 -0.89 5.61 5.96
C THR A 91 -0.25 4.42 5.23
N ARG A 92 -0.43 3.17 5.68
CA ARG A 92 0.22 1.97 5.14
C ARG A 92 -0.70 1.09 4.30
N VAL A 93 -0.31 0.85 3.05
CA VAL A 93 -1.02 0.05 2.04
C VAL A 93 -0.01 -0.62 1.09
N GLU A 94 -0.25 -1.87 0.67
CA GLU A 94 0.54 -2.59 -0.36
C GLU A 94 -0.33 -3.03 -1.55
N TYR A 95 0.26 -3.08 -2.74
CA TYR A 95 -0.38 -3.43 -4.02
C TYR A 95 0.12 -4.77 -4.58
N PHE A 96 -0.81 -5.62 -5.09
CA PHE A 96 -0.57 -6.98 -5.65
C PHE A 96 -0.66 -7.07 -7.17
#